data_AF-X1ALG7-F1
#
_entry.id   AF-X1ALG7-F1
#
_cell.length_a   1.000
_cell.length_b   1.000
_cell.length_c   1.000
_cell.angle_alpha   90.00
_cell.angle_beta   90.00
_cell.angle_gamma   90.00
#
_symmetry.space_group_name_H-M   'P 1'
#
loop_
_entity.id
_entity.type
_entity.pdbx_description
1 polymer ?
#
loop_
_entity_poly.entity_id
_entity_poly.type
_entity_poly.pdbx_seq_one_letter_code
_entity_poly.pdbx_strand_id
1 'polypeptide(L)'
;GHGTLVGGIIKKIAPDVKLISIKVTDETGFAEVAWLEKGLELALNLNVSIIHASLGSTQLDSINTSLISEISERNIPFIVSAGNYGPYGSSITSPAIFSEIISVGMSFNQTVVPLVSSSGPRPSGIMGPDIIAPGVNIAGYNHENIPVNESGTSFAAPFVTGGVALLKEKFKEVSTTTIKAALLDSAKFVDNISPIHQGNGFIDLSNTYLKLLELSEENPLFVFAPREINSSFSYFGHSINGENRTYKISLYSTLNSTLTNFDLTQTYPSYYNNTNNEKIDHKSPFEINIGNIGENLTQGLN
;
A
#
# COMPACT_ATOMS: atom_id res chain seq x y z
N GLY A 1 24.70 0.39 -8.03
CA GLY A 1 23.87 1.47 -8.59
C GLY A 1 22.55 1.68 -7.85
N HIS A 2 21.58 0.78 -8.01
CA HIS A 2 20.21 0.90 -7.50
C HIS A 2 20.08 1.32 -6.02
N GLY A 3 20.71 0.57 -5.10
CA GLY A 3 20.65 0.87 -3.67
C GLY A 3 21.18 2.25 -3.28
N THR A 4 22.16 2.79 -4.04
CA THR A 4 22.67 4.15 -3.82
C THR A 4 21.61 5.21 -4.13
N LEU A 5 20.89 5.05 -5.24
CA LEU A 5 19.81 5.97 -5.60
C LEU A 5 18.66 5.90 -4.58
N VAL A 6 18.27 4.69 -4.17
CA VAL A 6 17.26 4.45 -3.13
C VAL A 6 17.65 5.16 -1.82
N GLY A 7 18.86 4.90 -1.31
CA GLY A 7 19.36 5.55 -0.09
C GLY A 7 19.45 7.07 -0.23
N GLY A 8 19.83 7.57 -1.42
CA GLY A 8 19.86 8.99 -1.73
C GLY A 8 18.48 9.66 -1.68
N ILE A 9 17.42 8.99 -2.16
CA ILE A 9 16.05 9.49 -2.07
C ILE A 9 15.61 9.59 -0.61
N ILE A 10 15.85 8.55 0.19
CA ILE A 10 15.51 8.56 1.62
C ILE A 10 16.23 9.72 2.32
N LYS A 11 17.53 9.90 2.08
CA LYS A 11 18.34 10.98 2.65
C LYS A 11 17.92 12.38 2.19
N LYS A 12 17.41 12.55 0.97
CA LYS A 12 16.88 13.85 0.53
C LYS A 12 15.64 14.27 1.32
N ILE A 13 14.85 13.30 1.79
CA ILE A 13 13.61 13.54 2.53
C ILE A 13 13.87 13.61 4.03
N ALA A 14 14.67 12.70 4.55
CA ALA A 14 15.10 12.65 5.96
C ALA A 14 16.63 12.75 6.04
N PRO A 15 17.22 13.96 6.02
CA PRO A 15 18.67 14.16 5.95
C PRO A 15 19.45 13.51 7.10
N ASP A 16 18.87 13.49 8.30
CA ASP A 16 19.53 13.02 9.52
C ASP A 16 19.33 11.52 9.77
N VAL A 17 18.57 10.81 8.93
CA VAL A 17 18.36 9.37 9.09
C VAL A 17 19.69 8.62 8.98
N LYS A 18 19.91 7.62 9.83
CA LYS A 18 21.06 6.71 9.66
C LYS A 18 20.64 5.55 8.76
N LEU A 19 21.37 5.33 7.67
CA LEU A 19 21.12 4.22 6.77
C LEU A 19 22.03 3.05 7.10
N ILE A 20 21.44 1.86 7.25
CA ILE A 20 22.15 0.59 7.32
C ILE A 20 21.89 -0.14 6.02
N SER A 21 22.93 -0.38 5.22
CA SER A 21 22.82 -1.07 3.95
C SER A 21 23.03 -2.57 4.14
N ILE A 22 21.98 -3.36 3.93
CA ILE A 22 22.04 -4.82 3.94
C ILE A 22 21.91 -5.30 2.49
N LYS A 23 23.01 -5.77 1.90
CA LYS A 23 23.02 -6.27 0.51
C LYS A 23 22.47 -7.70 0.49
N VAL A 24 21.30 -7.85 -0.15
CA VAL A 24 20.62 -9.14 -0.35
C VAL A 24 20.48 -9.50 -1.82
N THR A 25 21.20 -8.80 -2.70
CA THR A 25 21.21 -9.03 -4.14
C THR A 25 22.63 -9.29 -4.64
N ASP A 26 22.76 -10.02 -5.74
CA ASP A 26 24.01 -10.10 -6.49
C ASP A 26 24.29 -8.81 -7.28
N GLU A 27 25.24 -8.87 -8.22
CA GLU A 27 25.63 -7.74 -9.08
C GLU A 27 24.62 -7.47 -10.22
N THR A 28 23.82 -8.47 -10.60
CA THR A 28 22.77 -8.35 -11.61
C THR A 28 21.46 -7.78 -11.04
N GLY A 29 21.36 -7.71 -9.71
CA GLY A 29 20.15 -7.29 -8.99
C GLY A 29 19.24 -8.46 -8.64
N PHE A 30 19.65 -9.70 -8.92
CA PHE A 30 18.93 -10.90 -8.51
C PHE A 30 19.09 -11.13 -7.01
N ALA A 31 18.02 -11.62 -6.37
CA ALA A 31 18.00 -11.95 -4.95
C ALA A 31 17.29 -13.29 -4.75
N GLU A 32 17.92 -14.19 -4.01
CA GLU A 32 17.23 -15.36 -3.48
C GLU A 32 16.37 -14.97 -2.27
N VAL A 33 15.25 -15.65 -2.10
CA VAL A 33 14.34 -15.41 -0.96
C VAL A 33 15.07 -15.64 0.37
N ALA A 34 15.93 -16.65 0.45
CA ALA A 34 16.75 -16.91 1.63
C ALA A 34 17.74 -15.77 1.96
N TRP A 35 18.18 -14.98 0.97
CA TRP A 35 19.05 -13.82 1.21
C TRP A 35 18.23 -12.66 1.77
N LEU A 36 17.02 -12.46 1.27
CA LEU A 36 16.07 -11.48 1.81
C LEU A 36 15.73 -11.80 3.27
N GLU A 37 15.37 -13.05 3.57
CA GLU A 37 15.03 -13.49 4.94
C GLU A 37 16.18 -13.24 5.92
N LYS A 38 17.41 -13.67 5.57
CA LYS A 38 18.60 -13.37 6.39
C LYS A 38 18.85 -11.89 6.55
N GLY A 39 18.57 -11.09 5.53
CA GLY A 39 18.68 -9.64 5.60
C GLY A 39 17.68 -9.01 6.56
N LEU A 40 16.44 -9.52 6.57
CA LEU A 40 15.40 -9.11 7.52
C LEU A 40 15.73 -9.54 8.95
N GLU A 41 16.19 -10.78 9.16
CA GLU A 41 16.69 -11.26 10.46
C GLU A 41 17.84 -10.37 10.99
N LEU A 42 18.79 -10.01 10.12
CA LEU A 42 19.87 -9.09 10.50
C LEU A 42 19.33 -7.70 10.87
N ALA A 43 18.36 -7.17 10.12
CA ALA A 43 17.73 -5.88 10.43
C ALA A 43 17.05 -5.91 11.81
N LEU A 44 16.34 -7.00 12.12
CA LEU A 44 15.73 -7.23 13.42
C LEU A 44 16.77 -7.31 14.54
N ASN A 45 17.87 -8.03 14.35
CA ASN A 45 18.96 -8.13 15.32
C ASN A 45 19.67 -6.79 15.56
N LEU A 46 19.70 -5.92 14.56
CA LEU A 46 20.26 -4.57 14.66
C LEU A 46 19.30 -3.55 15.30
N ASN A 47 18.07 -3.95 15.65
CA ASN A 47 17.04 -3.09 16.23
C ASN A 47 16.76 -1.83 15.39
N VAL A 48 16.66 -1.99 14.07
CA VAL A 48 16.32 -0.88 13.18
C VAL A 48 14.92 -0.34 13.47
N SER A 49 14.73 0.96 13.27
CA SER A 49 13.43 1.61 13.48
C SER A 49 12.49 1.48 12.29
N ILE A 50 13.02 1.25 11.08
CA ILE A 50 12.28 1.16 9.82
C ILE A 50 13.02 0.16 8.92
N ILE A 51 12.27 -0.66 8.19
CA ILE A 51 12.79 -1.53 7.13
C ILE A 51 12.27 -1.03 5.79
N HIS A 52 13.18 -0.96 4.81
CA HIS A 52 12.86 -0.64 3.43
C HIS A 52 13.34 -1.75 2.51
N ALA A 53 12.50 -2.20 1.58
CA ALA A 53 12.89 -3.12 0.53
C ALA A 53 12.32 -2.69 -0.84
N SER A 54 13.21 -2.39 -1.78
CA SER A 54 12.85 -2.07 -3.17
C SER A 54 13.15 -3.26 -4.09
N LEU A 55 12.63 -4.43 -3.70
CA LEU A 55 12.78 -5.72 -4.37
C LEU A 55 11.50 -6.52 -4.14
N GLY A 56 11.24 -7.50 -5.01
CA GLY A 56 10.12 -8.41 -4.84
C GLY A 56 10.19 -9.61 -5.78
N SER A 57 9.40 -10.63 -5.48
CA SER A 57 9.28 -11.85 -6.27
C SER A 57 7.83 -12.09 -6.69
N THR A 58 7.66 -12.60 -7.92
CA THR A 58 6.38 -13.13 -8.40
C THR A 58 6.06 -14.51 -7.79
N GLN A 59 7.00 -15.13 -7.09
CA GLN A 59 6.76 -16.32 -6.28
C GLN A 59 6.17 -15.90 -4.92
N LEU A 60 4.85 -15.90 -4.84
CA LEU A 60 4.09 -15.21 -3.79
C LEU A 60 4.28 -15.85 -2.40
N ASP A 61 4.27 -17.17 -2.32
CA ASP A 61 4.32 -17.94 -1.05
C ASP A 61 5.74 -18.31 -0.62
N SER A 62 6.75 -17.57 -1.09
CA SER A 62 8.15 -17.96 -0.91
C SER A 62 8.77 -17.48 0.40
N ILE A 63 8.28 -16.37 0.96
CA ILE A 63 8.86 -15.75 2.16
C ILE A 63 8.16 -16.24 3.42
N ASN A 64 8.95 -16.46 4.47
CA ASN A 64 8.47 -16.85 5.79
C ASN A 64 7.55 -15.78 6.38
N THR A 65 6.26 -16.10 6.48
CA THR A 65 5.24 -15.18 7.01
C THR A 65 5.44 -14.86 8.48
N SER A 66 6.05 -15.75 9.27
CA SER A 66 6.33 -15.48 10.69
C SER A 66 7.29 -14.31 10.86
N LEU A 67 8.22 -14.12 9.91
CA LEU A 67 9.16 -13.01 9.91
C LEU A 67 8.45 -11.68 9.63
N ILE A 68 7.43 -11.68 8.77
CA ILE A 68 6.59 -10.50 8.52
C ILE A 68 5.77 -10.14 9.75
N SER A 69 5.17 -11.15 10.40
CA SER A 69 4.45 -10.96 11.66
C SER A 69 5.35 -10.41 12.76
N GLU A 70 6.57 -10.95 12.92
CA GLU A 70 7.54 -10.47 13.92
C GLU A 70 7.92 -9.00 13.68
N ILE A 71 8.19 -8.58 12.43
CA ILE A 71 8.48 -7.18 12.09
C ILE A 71 7.32 -6.26 12.52
N SER A 72 6.08 -6.70 12.27
CA SER A 72 4.87 -5.97 12.64
C SER A 72 4.69 -5.88 14.16
N GLU A 73 4.83 -7.01 14.87
CA GLU A 73 4.73 -7.11 16.34
C GLU A 73 5.79 -6.24 17.05
N ARG A 74 6.97 -6.13 16.45
CA ARG A 74 8.04 -5.23 16.93
C ARG A 74 7.81 -3.76 16.62
N ASN A 75 6.68 -3.42 16.02
CA ASN A 75 6.30 -2.05 15.68
C ASN A 75 7.30 -1.36 14.72
N ILE A 76 7.85 -2.14 13.77
CA ILE A 76 8.81 -1.65 12.78
C ILE A 76 8.08 -1.45 11.45
N PRO A 77 7.92 -0.21 10.94
CA PRO A 77 7.36 0.01 9.62
C PRO A 77 8.19 -0.68 8.55
N PHE A 78 7.55 -1.54 7.77
CA PHE A 78 8.15 -2.21 6.63
C PHE A 78 7.55 -1.65 5.34
N ILE A 79 8.34 -0.87 4.59
CA ILE A 79 7.94 -0.22 3.36
C ILE A 79 8.53 -0.97 2.18
N VAL A 80 7.67 -1.41 1.25
CA VAL A 80 8.09 -2.24 0.12
C VAL A 80 7.51 -1.70 -1.18
N SER A 81 8.34 -1.70 -2.24
CA SER A 81 7.88 -1.37 -3.60
C SER A 81 6.89 -2.41 -4.12
N ALA A 82 5.76 -1.98 -4.69
CA ALA A 82 4.72 -2.89 -5.16
C ALA A 82 5.15 -3.80 -6.34
N GLY A 83 6.14 -3.37 -7.13
CA GLY A 83 6.61 -4.06 -8.33
C GLY A 83 6.33 -3.27 -9.62
N ASN A 84 6.89 -3.74 -10.73
CA ASN A 84 6.78 -3.09 -12.05
C ASN A 84 6.16 -4.02 -13.11
N TYR A 85 5.17 -4.84 -12.70
CA TYR A 85 4.58 -5.91 -13.51
C TYR A 85 3.16 -5.59 -14.00
N GLY A 86 2.75 -4.33 -13.97
CA GLY A 86 1.51 -3.89 -14.63
C GLY A 86 1.62 -3.99 -16.16
N PRO A 87 0.54 -3.77 -16.93
CA PRO A 87 -0.78 -3.27 -16.53
C PRO A 87 -1.73 -4.33 -15.95
N TYR A 88 -1.34 -5.59 -15.94
CA TYR A 88 -2.20 -6.66 -15.47
C TYR A 88 -2.48 -6.50 -13.97
N GLY A 89 -3.74 -6.71 -13.56
CA GLY A 89 -4.09 -6.79 -12.15
C GLY A 89 -3.43 -7.99 -11.46
N SER A 90 -3.42 -8.02 -10.13
CA SER A 90 -2.69 -9.04 -9.34
C SER A 90 -1.20 -9.12 -9.64
N SER A 91 -0.58 -7.98 -9.90
CA SER A 91 0.85 -7.89 -10.25
C SER A 91 1.72 -7.44 -9.08
N ILE A 92 1.16 -7.24 -7.89
CA ILE A 92 1.94 -6.92 -6.68
C ILE A 92 2.78 -8.12 -6.27
N THR A 93 4.08 -7.89 -6.06
CA THR A 93 5.04 -8.94 -5.73
C THR A 93 5.19 -9.16 -4.23
N SER A 94 5.59 -10.35 -3.81
CA SER A 94 5.98 -10.63 -2.43
C SER A 94 7.32 -9.96 -2.10
N PRO A 95 7.50 -9.31 -0.92
CA PRO A 95 6.58 -9.30 0.23
C PRO A 95 5.54 -8.16 0.24
N ALA A 96 5.49 -7.30 -0.78
CA ALA A 96 4.54 -6.18 -0.83
C ALA A 96 3.05 -6.60 -0.84
N ILE A 97 2.76 -7.91 -0.89
CA ILE A 97 1.42 -8.50 -0.79
C ILE A 97 0.87 -8.61 0.65
N PHE A 98 1.70 -8.54 1.69
CA PHE A 98 1.23 -8.64 3.08
C PHE A 98 0.59 -7.35 3.57
N SER A 99 -0.46 -7.50 4.38
CA SER A 99 -1.32 -6.41 4.81
C SER A 99 -0.67 -5.51 5.88
N GLU A 100 0.31 -6.05 6.59
CA GLU A 100 1.15 -5.43 7.60
C GLU A 100 2.20 -4.50 6.94
N ILE A 101 2.54 -4.77 5.69
CA ILE A 101 3.53 -4.00 4.92
C ILE A 101 2.88 -2.78 4.28
N ILE A 102 3.61 -1.66 4.24
CA ILE A 102 3.23 -0.47 3.46
C ILE A 102 3.71 -0.69 2.02
N SER A 103 2.80 -1.13 1.17
CA SER A 103 3.02 -1.42 -0.26
C SER A 103 2.90 -0.14 -1.09
N VAL A 104 3.94 0.21 -1.84
CA VAL A 104 4.04 1.51 -2.52
C VAL A 104 4.07 1.33 -4.04
N GLY A 105 3.03 1.83 -4.72
CA GLY A 105 3.00 2.00 -6.17
C GLY A 105 3.71 3.29 -6.60
N MET A 106 3.94 3.44 -7.91
CA MET A 106 4.59 4.63 -8.46
C MET A 106 3.59 5.55 -9.14
N SER A 107 3.94 6.82 -9.19
CA SER A 107 3.24 7.86 -9.94
C SER A 107 4.26 8.79 -10.57
N PHE A 108 3.87 9.45 -11.66
CA PHE A 108 4.68 10.53 -12.24
C PHE A 108 4.49 11.84 -11.47
N ASN A 109 3.25 12.10 -11.06
CA ASN A 109 2.85 13.25 -10.27
C ASN A 109 1.57 12.91 -9.50
N GLN A 110 0.92 13.92 -8.92
CA GLN A 110 -0.33 13.76 -8.17
C GLN A 110 -1.54 13.30 -9.02
N THR A 111 -1.40 13.17 -10.35
CA THR A 111 -2.53 12.88 -11.25
C THR A 111 -2.30 11.69 -12.20
N VAL A 112 -1.07 11.22 -12.36
CA VAL A 112 -0.72 10.19 -13.36
C VAL A 112 -0.04 8.99 -12.70
N VAL A 113 -0.69 7.84 -12.81
CA VAL A 113 -0.16 6.53 -12.41
C VAL A 113 0.23 5.75 -13.68
N PRO A 114 1.51 5.43 -13.89
CA PRO A 114 1.93 4.67 -15.07
C PRO A 114 1.43 3.22 -14.98
N LEU A 115 0.95 2.70 -16.10
CA LEU A 115 0.43 1.33 -16.22
C LEU A 115 1.43 0.24 -15.83
N VAL A 116 2.74 0.52 -15.91
CA VAL A 116 3.78 -0.45 -15.50
C VAL A 116 3.86 -0.61 -13.98
N SER A 117 3.28 0.30 -13.18
CA SER A 117 3.18 0.12 -11.74
C SER A 117 2.37 -1.13 -11.45
N SER A 118 2.92 -2.06 -10.68
CA SER A 118 2.17 -3.21 -10.21
C SER A 118 0.91 -2.74 -9.50
N SER A 119 -0.18 -3.46 -9.76
CA SER A 119 -1.52 -3.09 -9.36
C SER A 119 -2.23 -4.26 -8.70
N GLY A 120 -3.15 -3.89 -7.84
CA GLY A 120 -3.96 -4.79 -7.06
C GLY A 120 -4.90 -5.66 -7.89
N PRO A 121 -5.65 -6.48 -7.15
CA PRO A 121 -5.64 -6.68 -5.74
C PRO A 121 -4.38 -7.49 -5.43
N ARG A 122 -4.14 -7.71 -4.15
CA ARG A 122 -3.19 -8.72 -3.71
C ARG A 122 -3.76 -10.11 -4.07
N PRO A 123 -2.94 -11.16 -4.13
CA PRO A 123 -3.40 -12.53 -4.36
C PRO A 123 -4.48 -12.98 -3.36
N SER A 124 -4.47 -12.43 -2.15
CA SER A 124 -5.50 -12.66 -1.12
C SER A 124 -6.87 -12.05 -1.46
N GLY A 125 -6.96 -11.19 -2.48
CA GLY A 125 -8.15 -10.42 -2.86
C GLY A 125 -8.24 -9.04 -2.21
N ILE A 126 -7.41 -8.73 -1.20
CA ILE A 126 -7.33 -7.42 -0.55
C ILE A 126 -6.77 -6.39 -1.55
N MET A 127 -7.28 -5.16 -1.54
CA MET A 127 -6.78 -4.14 -2.47
C MET A 127 -5.34 -3.71 -2.17
N GLY A 128 -4.67 -3.27 -3.22
CA GLY A 128 -3.29 -2.81 -3.19
C GLY A 128 -2.98 -2.03 -4.48
N PRO A 129 -1.85 -1.30 -4.59
CA PRO A 129 -0.93 -0.98 -3.50
C PRO A 129 -1.64 -0.17 -2.40
N ASP A 130 -0.98 0.10 -1.28
CA ASP A 130 -1.61 0.87 -0.20
C ASP A 130 -1.71 2.35 -0.58
N ILE A 131 -0.63 2.89 -1.14
CA ILE A 131 -0.50 4.28 -1.61
C ILE A 131 0.40 4.33 -2.84
N ILE A 132 0.39 5.47 -3.54
CA ILE A 132 1.35 5.81 -4.59
C ILE A 132 2.23 6.99 -4.18
N ALA A 133 3.46 7.00 -4.69
CA ALA A 133 4.42 8.08 -4.47
C ALA A 133 5.19 8.39 -5.77
N PRO A 134 5.93 9.51 -5.85
CA PRO A 134 6.75 9.82 -7.03
C PRO A 134 7.75 8.69 -7.32
N GLY A 135 7.66 8.09 -8.50
CA GLY A 135 8.55 7.00 -8.91
C GLY A 135 8.92 6.98 -10.38
N VAL A 136 8.55 8.02 -11.14
CA VAL A 136 8.89 8.15 -12.56
C VAL A 136 9.81 9.35 -12.75
N ASN A 137 10.86 9.16 -13.54
CA ASN A 137 11.89 10.17 -13.82
C ASN A 137 12.51 10.77 -12.53
N ILE A 138 12.92 9.89 -11.62
CA ILE A 138 13.55 10.29 -10.37
C ILE A 138 15.04 10.52 -10.58
N ALA A 139 15.45 11.79 -10.45
CA ALA A 139 16.82 12.21 -10.60
C ALA A 139 17.67 11.97 -9.33
N GLY A 140 18.86 11.42 -9.52
CA GLY A 140 19.84 11.25 -8.46
C GLY A 140 21.19 10.82 -8.99
N TYR A 141 21.93 10.08 -8.17
CA TYR A 141 23.28 9.62 -8.50
C TYR A 141 23.40 8.13 -8.23
N ASN A 142 24.15 7.43 -9.08
CA ASN A 142 24.53 6.05 -8.85
C ASN A 142 25.75 5.96 -7.90
N HIS A 143 26.23 4.74 -7.64
CA HIS A 143 27.39 4.48 -6.79
C HIS A 143 28.74 5.04 -7.30
N GLU A 144 28.82 5.42 -8.57
CA GLU A 144 30.00 6.05 -9.18
C GLU A 144 29.88 7.58 -9.23
N ASN A 145 28.87 8.13 -8.54
CA ASN A 145 28.54 9.55 -8.54
C ASN A 145 28.16 10.10 -9.93
N ILE A 146 27.64 9.22 -10.81
CA ILE A 146 27.14 9.61 -12.13
C ILE A 146 25.66 9.98 -12.00
N PRO A 147 25.22 11.13 -12.56
CA PRO A 147 23.81 11.48 -12.62
C PRO A 147 22.98 10.40 -13.33
N VAL A 148 21.87 10.01 -12.72
CA VAL A 148 20.92 9.05 -13.28
C VAL A 148 19.51 9.58 -13.18
N ASN A 149 18.65 9.08 -14.05
CA ASN A 149 17.23 9.39 -14.07
C ASN A 149 16.44 8.10 -14.28
N GLU A 150 15.83 7.59 -13.21
CA GLU A 150 15.29 6.24 -13.17
C GLU A 150 13.78 6.24 -12.88
N SER A 151 13.10 5.17 -13.32
CA SER A 151 11.66 4.98 -13.08
C SER A 151 11.38 3.58 -12.52
N GLY A 152 10.47 3.50 -11.56
CA GLY A 152 10.07 2.25 -10.92
C GLY A 152 9.47 2.46 -9.53
N THR A 153 8.67 1.50 -9.07
CA THR A 153 8.17 1.47 -7.68
C THR A 153 9.32 1.43 -6.66
N SER A 154 10.48 0.89 -7.04
CA SER A 154 11.73 0.96 -6.28
C SER A 154 12.17 2.38 -5.93
N PHE A 155 11.76 3.39 -6.71
CA PHE A 155 12.09 4.79 -6.45
C PHE A 155 10.92 5.55 -5.83
N ALA A 156 9.71 4.98 -5.83
CA ALA A 156 8.55 5.49 -5.09
C ALA A 156 8.58 5.10 -3.60
N ALA A 157 8.84 3.83 -3.30
CA ALA A 157 8.96 3.33 -1.93
C ALA A 157 9.90 4.16 -1.02
N PRO A 158 11.11 4.60 -1.45
CA PRO A 158 11.97 5.41 -0.60
C PRO A 158 11.41 6.80 -0.28
N PHE A 159 10.47 7.34 -1.07
CA PHE A 159 9.78 8.59 -0.70
C PHE A 159 8.96 8.39 0.57
N VAL A 160 8.20 7.29 0.61
CA VAL A 160 7.39 6.91 1.76
C VAL A 160 8.29 6.59 2.95
N THR A 161 9.39 5.84 2.75
CA THR A 161 10.35 5.53 3.82
C THR A 161 10.95 6.77 4.46
N GLY A 162 11.39 7.76 3.66
CA GLY A 162 11.91 9.02 4.19
C GLY A 162 10.85 9.78 5.00
N GLY A 163 9.62 9.83 4.50
CA GLY A 163 8.50 10.44 5.22
C GLY A 163 8.18 9.74 6.54
N VAL A 164 8.10 8.41 6.53
CA VAL A 164 7.88 7.60 7.75
C VAL A 164 9.02 7.79 8.75
N ALA A 165 10.26 8.00 8.30
CA ALA A 165 11.38 8.33 9.19
C ALA A 165 11.15 9.65 9.94
N LEU A 166 10.72 10.71 9.26
CA LEU A 166 10.37 11.98 9.90
C LEU A 166 9.18 11.82 10.86
N LEU A 167 8.17 11.04 10.48
CA LEU A 167 7.03 10.78 11.36
C LEU A 167 7.44 10.01 12.61
N LYS A 168 8.27 8.96 12.49
CA LYS A 168 8.78 8.19 13.64
C LYS A 168 9.67 9.01 14.55
N GLU A 169 10.41 9.98 14.03
CA GLU A 169 11.19 10.91 14.84
C GLU A 169 10.28 11.71 15.79
N LYS A 170 9.17 12.25 15.25
CA LYS A 170 8.19 13.02 16.02
C LYS A 170 7.30 12.14 16.92
N PHE A 171 6.83 11.02 16.39
CA PHE A 171 5.80 10.15 16.96
C PHE A 171 6.37 8.77 17.33
N LYS A 172 7.33 8.76 18.25
CA LYS A 172 8.11 7.55 18.60
C LYS A 172 7.26 6.39 19.09
N GLU A 173 6.25 6.69 19.91
CA GLU A 173 5.37 5.68 20.52
C GLU A 173 4.20 5.26 19.62
N VAL A 174 3.96 5.96 18.51
CA VAL A 174 2.85 5.64 17.61
C VAL A 174 3.13 4.34 16.86
N SER A 175 2.11 3.48 16.78
CA SER A 175 2.22 2.18 16.13
C SER A 175 2.37 2.27 14.62
N THR A 176 2.99 1.27 14.00
CA THR A 176 3.09 1.11 12.54
C THR A 176 1.71 1.08 11.91
N THR A 177 0.75 0.38 12.52
CA THR A 177 -0.65 0.36 12.06
C THR A 177 -1.25 1.77 12.04
N THR A 178 -0.99 2.57 13.08
CA THR A 178 -1.47 3.95 13.16
C THR A 178 -0.80 4.87 12.15
N ILE A 179 0.52 4.75 11.95
CA ILE A 179 1.23 5.48 10.90
C ILE A 179 0.66 5.11 9.53
N LYS A 180 0.44 3.82 9.27
CA LYS A 180 -0.16 3.33 8.03
C LYS A 180 -1.58 3.87 7.85
N ALA A 181 -2.42 3.84 8.89
CA ALA A 181 -3.77 4.41 8.84
C ALA A 181 -3.74 5.91 8.49
N ALA A 182 -2.88 6.69 9.14
CA ALA A 182 -2.75 8.12 8.85
C ALA A 182 -2.24 8.39 7.42
N LEU A 183 -1.29 7.59 6.91
CA LEU A 183 -0.83 7.67 5.52
C LEU A 183 -1.98 7.41 4.54
N LEU A 184 -2.78 6.39 4.81
CA LEU A 184 -3.93 5.99 3.98
C LEU A 184 -5.07 7.02 4.01
N ASP A 185 -5.36 7.62 5.17
CA ASP A 185 -6.42 8.62 5.31
C ASP A 185 -6.06 9.95 4.64
N SER A 186 -4.80 10.38 4.82
CA SER A 186 -4.31 11.65 4.30
C SER A 186 -3.96 11.61 2.81
N ALA A 187 -3.82 10.42 2.21
CA ALA A 187 -3.51 10.27 0.80
C ALA A 187 -4.54 11.00 -0.08
N LYS A 188 -4.02 11.70 -1.09
CA LYS A 188 -4.84 12.40 -2.09
C LYS A 188 -5.29 11.41 -3.15
N PHE A 189 -6.56 11.05 -3.09
CA PHE A 189 -7.16 10.20 -4.11
C PHE A 189 -7.06 10.85 -5.50
N VAL A 190 -6.74 10.05 -6.51
CA VAL A 190 -6.58 10.49 -7.90
C VAL A 190 -7.83 10.12 -8.66
N ASP A 191 -8.61 11.12 -9.06
CA ASP A 191 -9.84 10.91 -9.81
C ASP A 191 -9.59 10.15 -11.12
N ASN A 192 -10.55 9.31 -11.51
CA ASN A 192 -10.54 8.51 -12.73
C ASN A 192 -9.42 7.45 -12.81
N ILE A 193 -8.72 7.17 -11.71
CA ILE A 193 -7.81 6.03 -11.58
C ILE A 193 -8.46 4.99 -10.67
N SER A 194 -8.46 3.72 -11.08
CA SER A 194 -9.03 2.65 -10.24
C SER A 194 -8.20 2.50 -8.95
N PRO A 195 -8.84 2.31 -7.77
CA PRO A 195 -8.15 2.02 -6.52
C PRO A 195 -7.13 0.87 -6.59
N ILE A 196 -7.27 -0.09 -7.50
CA ILE A 196 -6.24 -1.14 -7.68
C ILE A 196 -4.90 -0.59 -8.19
N HIS A 197 -4.86 0.58 -8.81
CA HIS A 197 -3.63 1.18 -9.30
C HIS A 197 -3.02 2.18 -8.30
N GLN A 198 -3.86 2.78 -7.45
CA GLN A 198 -3.45 3.90 -6.60
C GLN A 198 -3.57 3.64 -5.08
N GLY A 199 -4.25 2.57 -4.69
CA GLY A 199 -4.65 2.35 -3.30
C GLY A 199 -5.54 3.47 -2.80
N ASN A 200 -5.14 4.07 -1.68
CA ASN A 200 -5.79 5.23 -1.11
C ASN A 200 -5.38 6.56 -1.76
N GLY A 201 -4.40 6.54 -2.67
CA GLY A 201 -4.01 7.70 -3.47
C GLY A 201 -2.56 8.13 -3.26
N PHE A 202 -2.26 9.34 -3.73
CA PHE A 202 -0.92 9.93 -3.70
C PHE A 202 -0.56 10.40 -2.29
N ILE A 203 0.66 10.04 -1.85
CA ILE A 203 1.19 10.37 -0.53
C ILE A 203 1.10 11.88 -0.19
N ASP A 204 0.63 12.18 1.02
CA ASP A 204 0.60 13.54 1.58
C ASP A 204 1.12 13.56 3.01
N LEU A 205 2.45 13.65 3.15
CA LEU A 205 3.11 13.63 4.45
C LEU A 205 2.73 14.79 5.37
N SER A 206 2.35 15.94 4.80
CA SER A 206 1.95 17.10 5.60
C SER A 206 0.62 16.83 6.28
N ASN A 207 -0.36 16.33 5.52
CA ASN A 207 -1.63 15.92 6.09
C ASN A 207 -1.49 14.67 6.98
N THR A 208 -0.59 13.73 6.67
CA THR A 208 -0.29 12.60 7.57
C THR A 208 0.19 13.11 8.93
N TYR A 209 1.10 14.08 8.96
CA TYR A 209 1.60 14.69 10.19
C TYR A 209 0.48 15.37 10.99
N LEU A 210 -0.37 16.16 10.33
CA LEU A 210 -1.50 16.83 10.98
C LEU A 210 -2.48 15.81 11.58
N LYS A 211 -2.80 14.74 10.84
CA LYS A 211 -3.65 13.65 11.34
C LYS A 211 -3.07 13.00 12.60
N LEU A 212 -1.76 12.73 12.62
CA LEU A 212 -1.11 12.17 13.80
C LEU A 212 -1.05 13.13 15.00
N LEU A 213 -1.04 14.46 14.77
CA LEU A 213 -1.14 15.45 15.84
C LEU A 213 -2.52 15.49 16.50
N GLU A 214 -3.57 15.23 15.74
CA GLU A 214 -4.97 15.32 16.17
C GLU A 214 -5.50 14.02 16.79
N LEU A 215 -4.72 12.94 16.75
CA LEU A 215 -5.10 11.64 17.28
C LEU A 215 -5.27 11.67 18.80
N SER A 216 -6.40 11.16 19.27
CA SER A 216 -6.67 10.87 20.67
C SER A 216 -7.64 9.70 20.79
N GLU A 217 -7.85 9.18 22.00
CA GLU A 217 -8.89 8.16 22.24
C GLU A 217 -10.30 8.67 21.91
N GLU A 218 -10.52 9.98 22.07
CA GLU A 218 -11.79 10.64 21.72
C GLU A 218 -11.91 10.96 20.22
N ASN A 219 -10.81 10.90 19.47
CA ASN A 219 -10.74 11.18 18.04
C ASN A 219 -9.88 10.13 17.30
N PRO A 220 -10.31 8.86 17.25
CA PRO A 220 -9.61 7.83 16.50
C PRO A 220 -9.87 7.95 14.99
N LEU A 221 -8.92 7.47 14.18
CA LEU A 221 -9.11 7.28 12.74
C LEU A 221 -9.62 5.86 12.45
N PHE A 222 -10.64 5.79 11.61
CA PHE A 222 -11.15 4.57 11.00
C PHE A 222 -10.98 4.69 9.49
N VAL A 223 -10.09 3.89 8.92
CA VAL A 223 -9.64 4.07 7.53
C VAL A 223 -9.88 2.78 6.76
N PHE A 224 -10.65 2.88 5.67
CA PHE A 224 -10.82 1.77 4.75
C PHE A 224 -9.73 1.77 3.68
N ALA A 225 -9.24 0.58 3.31
CA ALA A 225 -8.39 0.35 2.16
C ALA A 225 -9.04 -0.69 1.24
N PRO A 226 -9.38 -0.31 -0.01
CA PRO A 226 -9.19 1.02 -0.60
C PRO A 226 -10.18 2.05 -0.02
N ARG A 227 -9.84 3.34 -0.14
CA ARG A 227 -10.68 4.46 0.35
C ARG A 227 -12.05 4.52 -0.32
N GLU A 228 -12.13 4.16 -1.60
CA GLU A 228 -13.38 4.18 -2.38
C GLU A 228 -13.58 2.85 -3.11
N ILE A 229 -14.80 2.34 -3.05
CA ILE A 229 -15.30 1.26 -3.91
C ILE A 229 -16.60 1.79 -4.51
N ASN A 230 -16.59 2.10 -5.80
CA ASN A 230 -17.78 2.60 -6.51
C ASN A 230 -18.37 1.54 -7.45
N SER A 231 -19.57 1.77 -7.95
CA SER A 231 -20.29 0.83 -8.82
C SER A 231 -19.65 0.60 -10.19
N SER A 232 -18.68 1.43 -10.59
CA SER A 232 -17.88 1.24 -11.81
C SER A 232 -16.62 0.41 -11.55
N PHE A 233 -16.37 0.01 -10.30
CA PHE A 233 -15.21 -0.76 -9.88
C PHE A 233 -15.34 -2.22 -10.31
N SER A 234 -14.80 -2.54 -11.48
CA SER A 234 -14.65 -3.91 -11.97
C SER A 234 -13.20 -4.38 -11.90
N TYR A 235 -13.02 -5.55 -11.31
CA TYR A 235 -11.71 -6.18 -11.14
C TYR A 235 -11.25 -6.92 -12.41
N PHE A 236 -12.18 -7.62 -13.06
CA PHE A 236 -12.02 -8.25 -14.36
C PHE A 236 -13.38 -8.28 -15.08
N GLY A 237 -13.42 -7.82 -16.33
CA GLY A 237 -14.55 -8.05 -17.24
C GLY A 237 -15.86 -7.31 -16.92
N HIS A 238 -16.76 -7.32 -17.89
CA HIS A 238 -18.13 -6.82 -17.74
C HIS A 238 -18.88 -7.71 -16.73
N SER A 239 -19.58 -7.11 -15.77
CA SER A 239 -20.48 -7.85 -14.86
C SER A 239 -21.60 -8.51 -15.64
N ILE A 240 -21.90 -9.77 -15.31
CA ILE A 240 -23.08 -10.47 -15.85
C ILE A 240 -24.25 -10.22 -14.89
N ASN A 241 -25.44 -10.01 -15.44
CA ASN A 241 -26.66 -9.75 -14.68
C ASN A 241 -26.91 -10.84 -13.61
N GLY A 242 -27.16 -10.45 -12.36
CA GLY A 242 -27.49 -11.37 -11.26
C GLY A 242 -26.29 -11.95 -10.51
N GLU A 243 -25.05 -11.53 -10.80
CA GLU A 243 -23.86 -12.00 -10.08
C GLU A 243 -23.67 -11.28 -8.73
N ASN A 244 -23.24 -12.05 -7.72
CA ASN A 244 -22.67 -11.52 -6.49
C ASN A 244 -21.16 -11.35 -6.67
N ARG A 245 -20.63 -10.16 -6.39
CA ARG A 245 -19.19 -9.89 -6.33
C ARG A 245 -18.77 -9.63 -4.90
N THR A 246 -17.80 -10.38 -4.40
CA THR A 246 -17.22 -10.17 -3.08
C THR A 246 -15.89 -9.47 -3.21
N TYR A 247 -15.75 -8.34 -2.51
CA TYR A 247 -14.54 -7.53 -2.45
C TYR A 247 -13.94 -7.63 -1.04
N LYS A 248 -12.64 -7.87 -0.94
CA LYS A 248 -11.95 -7.82 0.35
C LYS A 248 -11.48 -6.41 0.65
N ILE A 249 -11.90 -5.89 1.79
CA ILE A 249 -11.54 -4.56 2.28
C ILE A 249 -10.81 -4.67 3.62
N SER A 250 -9.88 -3.75 3.87
CA SER A 250 -9.22 -3.63 5.16
C SER A 250 -9.75 -2.41 5.90
N LEU A 251 -10.00 -2.53 7.20
CA LEU A 251 -10.25 -1.43 8.13
C LEU A 251 -9.04 -1.30 9.06
N TYR A 252 -8.48 -0.10 9.09
CA TYR A 252 -7.47 0.29 10.06
C TYR A 252 -8.15 1.13 11.15
N SER A 253 -7.96 0.76 12.41
CA SER A 253 -8.45 1.51 13.57
C SER A 253 -7.27 1.97 14.42
N THR A 254 -7.17 3.27 14.68
CA THR A 254 -6.14 3.80 15.58
C THR A 254 -6.52 3.68 17.05
N LEU A 255 -7.81 3.41 17.36
CA LEU A 255 -8.27 3.23 18.74
C LEU A 255 -7.56 2.04 19.40
N ASN A 256 -7.47 0.92 18.67
CA ASN A 256 -6.81 -0.30 19.15
C ASN A 256 -5.56 -0.67 18.33
N SER A 257 -5.12 0.20 17.41
CA SER A 257 -4.04 -0.09 16.46
C SER A 257 -4.25 -1.39 15.67
N THR A 258 -5.50 -1.69 15.31
CA THR A 258 -5.88 -2.94 14.66
C THR A 258 -6.05 -2.79 13.15
N LEU A 259 -5.80 -3.90 12.46
CA LEU A 259 -6.10 -4.11 11.06
C LEU A 259 -7.05 -5.30 10.97
N THR A 260 -8.24 -5.07 10.40
CA THR A 260 -9.26 -6.11 10.21
C THR A 260 -9.64 -6.19 8.74
N ASN A 261 -9.74 -7.41 8.20
CA ASN A 261 -10.15 -7.64 6.82
C ASN A 261 -11.60 -8.15 6.76
N PHE A 262 -12.40 -7.63 5.84
CA PHE A 262 -13.81 -7.96 5.66
C PHE A 262 -14.13 -8.32 4.21
N ASP A 263 -15.15 -9.14 4.04
CA ASP A 263 -15.75 -9.45 2.75
C ASP A 263 -16.98 -8.55 2.51
N LEU A 264 -16.90 -7.67 1.52
CA LEU A 264 -18.00 -6.84 1.05
C LEU A 264 -18.63 -7.50 -0.19
N THR A 265 -19.82 -8.08 -0.03
CA THR A 265 -20.55 -8.68 -1.15
C THR A 265 -21.53 -7.69 -1.76
N GLN A 266 -21.34 -7.38 -3.04
CA GLN A 266 -22.24 -6.60 -3.87
C GLN A 266 -23.08 -7.51 -4.76
N THR A 267 -24.40 -7.40 -4.68
CA THR A 267 -25.33 -8.08 -5.59
C THR A 267 -25.70 -7.16 -6.74
N TYR A 268 -25.46 -7.57 -7.97
CA TYR A 268 -25.91 -6.82 -9.15
C TYR A 268 -27.37 -7.19 -9.44
N PRO A 269 -28.32 -6.23 -9.46
CA PRO A 269 -29.71 -6.54 -9.75
C PRO A 269 -29.87 -7.18 -11.14
N SER A 270 -30.72 -8.22 -11.21
CA SER A 270 -31.03 -8.91 -12.47
C SER A 270 -31.93 -8.02 -13.35
N TYR A 271 -31.37 -7.43 -14.40
CA TYR A 271 -32.17 -6.72 -15.41
C TYR A 271 -32.63 -7.69 -16.50
N TYR A 272 -33.72 -8.42 -16.24
CA TYR A 272 -34.57 -8.96 -17.31
C TYR A 272 -35.88 -8.16 -17.31
N ASN A 273 -36.02 -7.23 -18.25
CA ASN A 273 -37.34 -6.74 -18.63
C ASN A 273 -37.78 -7.55 -19.85
N ASN A 274 -38.63 -8.55 -19.63
CA ASN A 274 -39.36 -9.17 -20.71
C ASN A 274 -40.39 -8.12 -21.15
N THR A 275 -40.21 -7.58 -22.36
CA THR A 275 -40.95 -6.48 -23.03
C THR A 275 -40.24 -5.12 -23.02
N ASN A 276 -39.85 -4.72 -24.24
CA ASN A 276 -39.39 -3.40 -24.70
C ASN A 276 -37.88 -3.12 -24.59
N ASN A 277 -37.25 -3.13 -25.78
CA ASN A 277 -35.86 -2.73 -26.10
C ASN A 277 -35.57 -1.25 -25.75
N GLU A 278 -35.56 -0.88 -24.48
CA GLU A 278 -35.01 0.40 -24.05
C GLU A 278 -33.70 0.18 -23.27
N LYS A 279 -32.63 0.84 -23.75
CA LYS A 279 -31.37 0.97 -23.03
C LYS A 279 -31.63 1.84 -21.80
N ILE A 280 -31.67 1.22 -20.63
CA ILE A 280 -31.67 1.95 -19.37
C ILE A 280 -30.22 2.31 -19.04
N ASP A 281 -29.87 3.57 -19.25
CA ASP A 281 -28.58 4.15 -18.85
C ASP A 281 -28.75 4.82 -17.49
N HIS A 282 -28.40 4.15 -16.39
CA HIS A 282 -28.39 4.78 -15.07
C HIS A 282 -27.16 4.42 -14.23
N LYS A 283 -26.27 5.41 -14.15
CA LYS A 283 -25.40 5.70 -13.01
C LYS A 283 -26.26 5.90 -11.75
N SER A 284 -26.50 4.87 -10.95
CA SER A 284 -27.00 5.04 -9.59
C SER A 284 -25.87 4.83 -8.58
N PRO A 285 -25.67 5.74 -7.61
CA PRO A 285 -24.83 5.48 -6.45
C PRO A 285 -25.56 4.45 -5.58
N PHE A 286 -24.90 3.35 -5.22
CA PHE A 286 -25.46 2.33 -4.35
C PHE A 286 -24.92 2.49 -2.93
N GLU A 287 -25.80 2.36 -1.94
CA GLU A 287 -25.46 2.40 -0.53
C GLU A 287 -24.63 1.18 -0.15
N ILE A 288 -23.44 1.43 0.41
CA ILE A 288 -22.69 0.45 1.17
C ILE A 288 -23.52 0.17 2.42
N ASN A 289 -24.05 -1.04 2.56
CA ASN A 289 -24.73 -1.42 3.79
C ASN A 289 -23.68 -1.74 4.87
N ILE A 290 -23.23 -0.70 5.57
CA ILE A 290 -22.24 -0.74 6.66
C ILE A 290 -22.86 -1.35 7.94
N GLY A 291 -24.15 -1.73 7.92
CA GLY A 291 -24.92 -2.16 9.10
C GLY A 291 -24.30 -3.31 9.90
N ASN A 292 -23.56 -4.22 9.27
CA ASN A 292 -22.90 -5.34 9.95
C ASN A 292 -21.48 -5.03 10.48
N ILE A 293 -20.93 -3.85 10.17
CA ILE A 293 -19.68 -3.38 10.79
C ILE A 293 -19.98 -2.84 12.19
N GLY A 294 -21.17 -2.27 12.43
CA GLY A 294 -21.61 -1.82 13.75
C GLY A 294 -21.64 -2.93 14.80
N GLU A 295 -22.18 -4.11 14.46
CA GLU A 295 -22.25 -5.25 15.39
C GLU A 295 -20.86 -5.88 15.67
N ASN A 296 -19.98 -5.93 14.66
CA ASN A 296 -18.61 -6.45 14.82
C ASN A 296 -17.66 -5.44 15.48
N LEU A 297 -17.88 -4.13 15.31
CA LEU A 297 -17.19 -3.10 16.09
C LEU A 297 -17.59 -3.20 17.56
N THR A 298 -18.86 -3.42 17.89
CA THR A 298 -19.27 -3.65 19.29
C THR A 298 -18.79 -4.98 19.88
N GLN A 299 -18.50 -6.00 19.06
CA GLN A 299 -17.89 -7.25 19.55
C GLN A 299 -16.36 -7.17 19.71
N GLY A 300 -15.68 -6.26 18.99
CA GLY A 300 -14.26 -5.96 19.19
C GLY A 300 -13.96 -4.83 20.19
N LEU A 301 -15.01 -4.20 20.75
CA LEU A 301 -14.95 -3.10 21.73
C LEU A 301 -15.45 -3.50 23.13
N ASN A 302 -15.69 -4.79 23.38
CA ASN A 302 -16.00 -5.35 24.71
C ASN A 302 -14.88 -6.26 25.20
#